data_AF-A0A2D5VZF5-F1
#
_entry.id   AF-A0A2D5VZF5-F1
#
_cell.length_a   1.000
_cell.length_b   1.000
_cell.length_c   1.000
_cell.angle_alpha   90.00
_cell.angle_beta   90.00
_cell.angle_gamma   90.00
#
_symmetry.space_group_name_H-M   'P 1'
#
loop_
_entity.id
_entity.type
_entity.pdbx_description
1 polymer ?
#
loop_
_entity_poly.entity_id
_entity_poly.type
_entity_poly.pdbx_seq_one_letter_code
_entity_poly.pdbx_strand_id
1 'polypeptide(L)'
;MQPFAERGHEKESHPGQPWWILGIMKRLIVPLLLLSQGWLCADSKPFQGKVHKIPGKVEAEHYDEGPPGVAYQDTDEANQGADYREATQVDIEKRSDASNGHGIGWTRKGEWLHYTVEVEKGGTYTLEMPVASQKKGGRFVLQVEGQPICKPIQVPDTGGWTQLQKIQCKGVRLKKGQQVIRVVMLEQGPSGSIGDIDYFHFIPATSESRSPVPF
;
A
#
# COMPACT_ATOMS: atom_id res chain seq x y z
N MET A 1 2.27 -20.73 88.77
CA MET A 1 3.34 -21.71 88.53
C MET A 1 4.28 -21.12 87.50
N GLN A 2 5.55 -20.90 87.87
CA GLN A 2 6.64 -20.59 86.93
C GLN A 2 7.20 -21.91 86.31
N PRO A 3 8.27 -21.92 85.49
CA PRO A 3 8.32 -21.66 84.04
C PRO A 3 9.12 -22.77 83.28
N PHE A 4 9.24 -22.70 81.95
CA PHE A 4 10.30 -23.33 81.10
C PHE A 4 9.93 -23.01 79.62
N ALA A 5 10.79 -22.73 78.64
CA ALA A 5 12.23 -22.80 78.52
C ALA A 5 12.70 -21.87 77.38
N GLU A 6 13.96 -21.45 77.47
CA GLU A 6 14.71 -20.62 76.53
C GLU A 6 15.04 -21.36 75.21
N ARG A 7 15.27 -20.57 74.14
CA ARG A 7 16.40 -20.81 73.23
C ARG A 7 16.84 -19.48 72.63
N GLY A 8 18.10 -19.14 72.90
CA GLY A 8 18.73 -17.88 72.51
C GLY A 8 19.37 -17.90 71.13
N HIS A 9 19.76 -16.70 70.67
CA HIS A 9 21.11 -16.36 70.23
C HIS A 9 21.17 -14.83 69.95
N GLU A 10 21.65 -14.08 70.94
CA GLU A 10 22.89 -13.25 70.92
C GLU A 10 23.51 -12.98 69.52
N LYS A 11 23.96 -11.78 69.07
CA LYS A 11 24.20 -10.45 69.65
C LYS A 11 24.55 -9.42 68.55
N GLU A 12 24.48 -8.15 68.93
CA GLU A 12 25.32 -7.01 68.48
C GLU A 12 25.10 -6.41 67.07
N SER A 13 25.12 -5.10 66.83
CA SER A 13 25.59 -3.94 67.60
C SER A 13 24.94 -2.63 67.08
N HIS A 14 25.01 -1.60 67.94
CA HIS A 14 24.70 -0.16 67.86
C HIS A 14 25.01 0.61 66.53
N PRO A 15 24.93 1.96 66.46
CA PRO A 15 23.84 2.93 66.70
C PRO A 15 23.74 4.02 65.57
N GLY A 16 22.74 4.92 65.61
CA GLY A 16 22.78 6.26 64.97
C GLY A 16 22.37 6.33 63.47
N GLN A 17 21.12 6.70 63.11
CA GLN A 17 20.63 8.06 62.77
C GLN A 17 21.40 8.73 61.56
N PRO A 18 20.83 9.57 60.65
CA PRO A 18 19.43 9.88 60.29
C PRO A 18 19.18 10.43 58.82
N TRP A 19 18.00 11.03 58.56
CA TRP A 19 17.55 11.99 57.50
C TRP A 19 18.08 11.89 56.05
N TRP A 20 17.34 11.21 55.16
CA TRP A 20 17.20 11.53 53.73
C TRP A 20 16.07 10.71 53.08
N ILE A 21 14.82 11.19 53.08
CA ILE A 21 13.78 10.64 52.20
C ILE A 21 13.50 11.66 51.09
N LEU A 22 14.12 11.37 49.95
CA LEU A 22 13.57 11.37 48.60
C LEU A 22 12.70 12.56 48.15
N GLY A 23 13.24 13.37 47.23
CA GLY A 23 12.47 14.38 46.53
C GLY A 23 13.21 15.05 45.37
N ILE A 24 13.67 14.29 44.36
CA ILE A 24 14.04 14.86 43.06
C ILE A 24 13.48 13.96 41.94
N MET A 25 12.33 14.35 41.40
CA MET A 25 11.90 13.92 40.07
C MET A 25 12.86 14.54 39.05
N LYS A 26 13.81 13.75 38.52
CA LYS A 26 14.50 14.10 37.28
C LYS A 26 13.49 13.99 36.14
N ARG A 27 12.97 15.14 35.69
CA ARG A 27 12.27 15.26 34.40
C ARG A 27 13.27 14.91 33.29
N LEU A 28 13.21 13.68 32.80
CA LEU A 28 13.77 13.31 31.51
C LEU A 28 12.89 13.94 30.43
N ILE A 29 13.32 15.10 29.93
CA ILE A 29 12.88 15.58 28.62
C ILE A 29 13.60 14.70 27.62
N VAL A 30 12.92 13.65 27.15
CA VAL A 30 13.35 12.94 25.96
C VAL A 30 13.05 13.88 24.80
N PRO A 31 14.06 14.36 24.03
CA PRO A 31 13.75 15.06 22.81
C PRO A 31 13.05 14.04 21.92
N LEU A 32 11.80 14.32 21.56
CA LEU A 32 11.10 13.60 20.51
C LEU A 32 11.89 13.88 19.22
N LEU A 33 12.90 13.04 18.97
CA LEU A 33 13.46 12.92 17.64
C LEU A 33 12.27 12.56 16.75
N LEU A 34 11.90 13.46 15.86
CA LEU A 34 11.16 13.13 14.65
C LEU A 34 12.02 12.13 13.88
N LEU A 35 11.94 10.85 14.25
CA LEU A 35 12.31 9.76 13.39
C LEU A 35 11.43 9.92 12.16
N SER A 36 12.03 10.43 11.08
CA SER A 36 11.46 10.30 9.75
C SER A 36 10.98 8.86 9.60
N GLN A 37 9.71 8.68 9.30
CA GLN A 37 9.08 7.39 8.99
C GLN A 37 9.69 6.86 7.68
N GLY A 38 10.97 6.46 7.73
CA GLY A 38 11.77 5.97 6.63
C GLY A 38 11.91 4.45 6.63
N TRP A 39 11.11 3.76 7.44
CA TRP A 39 11.06 2.31 7.51
C TRP A 39 9.60 1.85 7.44
N LEU A 40 9.08 1.72 6.22
CA LEU A 40 7.89 0.90 5.99
C LEU A 40 7.96 0.06 4.69
N CYS A 41 9.08 0.08 3.95
CA CYS A 41 9.17 -0.64 2.67
C CYS A 41 10.44 -1.49 2.49
N ALA A 42 11.21 -1.83 3.54
CA ALA A 42 12.41 -2.66 3.36
C ALA A 42 12.08 -4.03 2.74
N ASP A 43 10.87 -4.53 2.98
CA ASP A 43 10.40 -5.84 2.50
C ASP A 43 9.38 -5.75 1.34
N SER A 44 9.09 -4.55 0.82
CA SER A 44 8.33 -4.38 -0.44
C SER A 44 9.33 -4.16 -1.57
N LYS A 45 9.46 -5.14 -2.46
CA LYS A 45 10.46 -5.18 -3.54
C LYS A 45 9.78 -5.19 -4.90
N PRO A 46 10.38 -4.59 -5.94
CA PRO A 46 9.82 -4.70 -7.29
C PRO A 46 9.61 -6.15 -7.70
N PHE A 47 8.51 -6.44 -8.39
CA PHE A 47 8.20 -7.76 -8.91
C PHE A 47 9.39 -8.35 -9.69
N GLN A 48 9.83 -9.56 -9.31
CA GLN A 48 10.99 -10.25 -9.88
C GLN A 48 12.27 -9.39 -9.90
N GLY A 49 12.44 -8.47 -8.96
CA GLY A 49 13.56 -7.55 -8.89
C GLY A 49 13.60 -6.49 -10.00
N LYS A 50 12.53 -6.36 -10.80
CA LYS A 50 12.47 -5.43 -11.93
C LYS A 50 11.59 -4.23 -11.61
N VAL A 51 12.21 -3.05 -11.53
CA VAL A 51 11.48 -1.79 -11.39
C VAL A 51 10.71 -1.47 -12.67
N HIS A 52 9.41 -1.18 -12.52
CA HIS A 52 8.54 -0.77 -13.61
C HIS A 52 8.95 0.58 -14.20
N LYS A 53 8.86 0.77 -15.51
CA LYS A 53 9.26 2.02 -16.16
C LYS A 53 8.04 2.88 -16.50
N ILE A 54 8.14 4.17 -16.20
CA ILE A 54 7.16 5.19 -16.59
C ILE A 54 7.86 6.26 -17.44
N PRO A 55 7.40 6.57 -18.66
CA PRO A 55 6.18 6.05 -19.30
C PRO A 55 6.25 4.56 -19.64
N GLY A 56 5.09 3.93 -19.69
CA GLY A 56 5.00 2.49 -19.92
C GLY A 56 3.82 1.85 -19.21
N LYS A 57 3.67 0.56 -19.47
CA LYS A 57 2.65 -0.29 -18.86
C LYS A 57 3.21 -0.97 -17.61
N VAL A 58 2.37 -1.03 -16.57
CA VAL A 58 2.56 -1.82 -15.35
C VAL A 58 1.40 -2.81 -15.28
N GLU A 59 1.65 -4.10 -15.46
CA GLU A 59 0.62 -5.13 -15.32
C GLU A 59 0.10 -5.15 -13.86
N ALA A 60 -1.21 -5.29 -13.66
CA ALA A 60 -1.81 -5.15 -12.34
C ALA A 60 -1.36 -6.25 -11.38
N GLU A 61 -1.19 -7.47 -11.88
CA GLU A 61 -0.68 -8.62 -11.16
C GLU A 61 0.85 -8.60 -11.00
N HIS A 62 1.56 -7.55 -11.48
CA HIS A 62 3.00 -7.33 -11.23
C HIS A 62 3.25 -6.30 -10.10
N TYR A 63 2.39 -6.27 -9.09
CA TYR A 63 2.63 -5.52 -7.85
C TYR A 63 3.89 -6.02 -7.12
N ASP A 64 4.42 -5.24 -6.19
CA ASP A 64 5.63 -5.55 -5.44
C ASP A 64 5.56 -6.91 -4.71
N GLU A 65 6.72 -7.55 -4.53
CA GLU A 65 6.89 -8.75 -3.72
C GLU A 65 7.18 -8.37 -2.26
N GLY A 66 6.57 -9.09 -1.33
CA GLY A 66 6.70 -8.88 0.10
C GLY A 66 5.55 -9.54 0.86
N PRO A 67 5.58 -9.54 2.20
CA PRO A 67 4.50 -10.12 2.98
C PRO A 67 3.21 -9.27 2.89
N PRO A 68 2.04 -9.89 3.14
CA PRO A 68 0.79 -9.17 3.38
C PRO A 68 0.97 -8.11 4.47
N GLY A 69 0.31 -6.96 4.31
CA GLY A 69 0.46 -5.78 5.15
C GLY A 69 1.67 -4.90 4.81
N VAL A 70 2.60 -5.36 3.95
CA VAL A 70 3.79 -4.59 3.52
C VAL A 70 3.78 -4.26 2.03
N ALA A 71 3.71 -5.27 1.15
CA ALA A 71 3.68 -5.06 -0.31
C ALA A 71 2.25 -5.00 -0.87
N TYR A 72 1.34 -5.70 -0.22
CA TYR A 72 -0.08 -5.74 -0.55
C TYR A 72 -0.92 -6.03 0.69
N GLN A 73 -2.23 -5.85 0.58
CA GLN A 73 -3.22 -6.40 1.49
C GLN A 73 -4.35 -6.98 0.66
N ASP A 74 -4.67 -8.24 0.94
CA ASP A 74 -5.88 -8.89 0.47
C ASP A 74 -6.78 -9.22 1.67
N THR A 75 -8.08 -9.44 1.43
CA THR A 75 -9.02 -9.84 2.49
C THR A 75 -9.22 -11.36 2.57
N ASP A 76 -8.84 -12.10 1.54
CA ASP A 76 -8.88 -13.55 1.50
C ASP A 76 -7.57 -14.16 2.06
N GLU A 77 -7.63 -15.39 2.56
CA GLU A 77 -6.46 -16.05 3.17
C GLU A 77 -5.45 -16.55 2.12
N ALA A 78 -5.91 -16.73 0.88
CA ALA A 78 -5.15 -17.22 -0.27
C ALA A 78 -5.78 -16.77 -1.58
N ASN A 79 -4.96 -16.66 -2.63
CA ASN A 79 -5.41 -16.41 -4.01
C ASN A 79 -6.42 -17.47 -4.48
N GLN A 80 -7.60 -17.03 -4.88
CA GLN A 80 -8.73 -17.83 -5.37
C GLN A 80 -8.71 -18.04 -6.89
N GLY A 81 -7.75 -17.43 -7.58
CA GLY A 81 -7.63 -17.46 -9.03
C GLY A 81 -6.51 -18.38 -9.55
N ALA A 82 -5.81 -17.90 -10.56
CA ALA A 82 -4.69 -18.57 -11.21
C ALA A 82 -3.43 -18.52 -10.34
N ASP A 83 -2.69 -19.63 -10.36
CA ASP A 83 -1.33 -19.74 -9.81
C ASP A 83 -0.32 -19.04 -10.74
N TYR A 84 -0.40 -17.70 -10.78
CA TYR A 84 0.47 -16.85 -11.58
C TYR A 84 1.70 -16.39 -10.79
N ARG A 85 1.48 -16.08 -9.52
CA ARG A 85 2.52 -15.81 -8.52
C ARG A 85 2.44 -16.93 -7.52
N GLU A 86 3.61 -17.39 -7.05
CA GLU A 86 3.67 -18.22 -5.85
C GLU A 86 2.99 -17.53 -4.65
N ALA A 87 2.99 -18.17 -3.48
CA ALA A 87 2.45 -17.72 -2.19
C ALA A 87 1.98 -16.23 -2.13
N THR A 88 0.71 -16.02 -2.49
CA THR A 88 0.05 -14.72 -2.40
C THR A 88 -1.41 -14.87 -2.01
N GLN A 89 -1.97 -13.82 -1.42
CA GLN A 89 -3.39 -13.69 -1.14
C GLN A 89 -4.14 -12.94 -2.24
N VAL A 90 -3.45 -12.10 -3.03
CA VAL A 90 -4.05 -11.35 -4.13
C VAL A 90 -4.65 -12.27 -5.16
N ASP A 91 -5.93 -12.07 -5.45
CA ASP A 91 -6.66 -12.84 -6.44
C ASP A 91 -6.27 -12.45 -7.87
N ILE A 92 -5.65 -13.39 -8.60
CA ILE A 92 -5.16 -13.19 -9.97
C ILE A 92 -5.99 -14.00 -10.93
N GLU A 93 -6.63 -13.37 -11.91
CA GLU A 93 -7.43 -14.07 -12.91
C GLU A 93 -6.59 -14.49 -14.11
N LYS A 94 -6.95 -15.65 -14.68
CA LYS A 94 -6.57 -15.99 -16.05
C LYS A 94 -7.56 -15.37 -17.02
N ARG A 95 -7.10 -14.50 -17.90
CA ARG A 95 -7.93 -13.66 -18.77
C ARG A 95 -7.36 -13.62 -20.19
N SER A 96 -8.03 -14.28 -21.14
CA SER A 96 -7.55 -14.33 -22.54
C SER A 96 -7.63 -12.99 -23.28
N ASP A 97 -8.45 -12.06 -22.80
CA ASP A 97 -8.60 -10.70 -23.32
C ASP A 97 -7.64 -9.70 -22.67
N ALA A 98 -6.94 -10.11 -21.59
CA ALA A 98 -5.96 -9.30 -20.89
C ALA A 98 -4.59 -9.34 -21.57
N SER A 99 -3.78 -8.33 -21.29
CA SER A 99 -2.67 -7.99 -22.15
C SER A 99 -1.47 -8.95 -22.09
N ASN A 100 -1.37 -9.72 -21.01
CA ASN A 100 -0.42 -10.83 -20.85
C ASN A 100 -1.10 -12.15 -20.46
N GLY A 101 -2.43 -12.23 -20.62
CA GLY A 101 -3.22 -13.39 -20.22
C GLY A 101 -3.71 -13.40 -18.76
N HIS A 102 -3.39 -12.36 -17.97
CA HIS A 102 -3.77 -12.26 -16.55
C HIS A 102 -4.20 -10.84 -16.17
N GLY A 103 -4.82 -10.71 -15.01
CA GLY A 103 -5.18 -9.45 -14.36
C GLY A 103 -5.52 -9.69 -12.89
N ILE A 104 -5.78 -8.65 -12.12
CA ILE A 104 -6.33 -8.83 -10.76
C ILE A 104 -7.86 -8.82 -10.80
N GLY A 105 -8.47 -9.72 -10.03
CA GLY A 105 -9.93 -9.90 -9.93
C GLY A 105 -10.35 -9.97 -8.47
N TRP A 106 -11.63 -10.25 -8.22
CA TRP A 106 -12.22 -10.39 -6.87
C TRP A 106 -11.87 -9.26 -5.87
N THR A 107 -11.52 -8.09 -6.39
CA THR A 107 -11.01 -6.97 -5.60
C THR A 107 -12.06 -6.45 -4.63
N ARG A 108 -11.71 -6.33 -3.34
CA ARG A 108 -12.62 -5.94 -2.25
C ARG A 108 -12.17 -4.66 -1.56
N LYS A 109 -13.12 -4.00 -0.91
CA LYS A 109 -12.87 -2.77 -0.13
C LYS A 109 -11.85 -3.06 0.97
N GLY A 110 -10.85 -2.20 1.09
CA GLY A 110 -9.79 -2.30 2.09
C GLY A 110 -8.49 -2.90 1.57
N GLU A 111 -8.53 -3.55 0.40
CA GLU A 111 -7.36 -4.10 -0.27
C GLU A 111 -6.50 -3.03 -0.92
N TRP A 112 -5.21 -3.33 -1.06
CA TRP A 112 -4.27 -2.43 -1.71
C TRP A 112 -3.03 -3.15 -2.22
N LEU A 113 -2.38 -2.56 -3.23
CA LEU A 113 -1.21 -3.11 -3.92
C LEU A 113 -0.15 -2.00 -4.10
N HIS A 114 1.11 -2.27 -3.77
CA HIS A 114 2.24 -1.38 -4.08
C HIS A 114 2.87 -1.74 -5.42
N TYR A 115 3.31 -0.72 -6.14
CA TYR A 115 4.08 -0.85 -7.38
C TYR A 115 5.27 0.09 -7.31
N THR A 116 6.47 -0.46 -7.23
CA THR A 116 7.71 0.30 -7.33
C THR A 116 7.99 0.64 -8.80
N VAL A 117 8.00 1.93 -9.10
CA VAL A 117 8.17 2.47 -10.45
C VAL A 117 9.38 3.39 -10.52
N GLU A 118 10.02 3.47 -11.68
CA GLU A 118 11.04 4.46 -12.03
C GLU A 118 10.47 5.38 -13.11
N VAL A 119 10.27 6.65 -12.74
CA VAL A 119 9.75 7.67 -13.66
C VAL A 119 10.93 8.35 -14.36
N GLU A 120 11.11 8.06 -15.64
CA GLU A 120 12.26 8.53 -16.42
C GLU A 120 12.35 10.06 -16.49
N LYS A 121 11.20 10.72 -16.61
CA LYS A 121 11.06 12.18 -16.66
C LYS A 121 9.86 12.61 -15.84
N GLY A 122 10.05 13.52 -14.88
CA GLY A 122 8.92 14.11 -14.16
C GLY A 122 8.01 14.88 -15.11
N GLY A 123 6.70 14.82 -14.89
CA GLY A 123 5.75 15.45 -15.78
C GLY A 123 4.30 15.05 -15.54
N THR A 124 3.46 15.44 -16.51
CA THR A 124 2.04 15.10 -16.54
C THR A 124 1.81 13.91 -17.46
N TYR A 125 0.96 12.98 -17.02
CA TYR A 125 0.62 11.75 -17.70
C TYR A 125 -0.90 11.61 -17.83
N THR A 126 -1.30 10.84 -18.83
CA THR A 126 -2.60 10.16 -18.87
C THR A 126 -2.39 8.73 -18.39
N LEU A 127 -3.17 8.32 -17.40
CA LEU A 127 -3.25 6.94 -16.94
C LEU A 127 -4.42 6.26 -17.65
N GLU A 128 -4.14 5.23 -18.42
CA GLU A 128 -5.14 4.35 -19.04
C GLU A 128 -5.19 3.01 -18.31
N MET A 129 -6.40 2.51 -18.05
CA MET A 129 -6.64 1.26 -17.32
C MET A 129 -7.78 0.49 -18.01
N PRO A 130 -7.51 -0.69 -18.60
CA PRO A 130 -8.56 -1.61 -18.96
C PRO A 130 -9.13 -2.27 -17.70
N VAL A 131 -10.45 -2.20 -17.56
CA VAL A 131 -11.19 -2.77 -16.42
C VAL A 131 -12.39 -3.57 -16.90
N ALA A 132 -12.88 -4.49 -16.08
CA ALA A 132 -14.12 -5.22 -16.35
C ALA A 132 -15.01 -5.32 -15.10
N SER A 133 -16.33 -5.32 -15.31
CA SER A 133 -17.32 -5.60 -14.27
C SER A 133 -18.67 -5.99 -14.89
N GLN A 134 -19.37 -6.95 -14.29
CA GLN A 134 -20.69 -7.41 -14.74
C GLN A 134 -21.86 -6.47 -14.37
N LYS A 135 -21.65 -5.58 -13.40
CA LYS A 135 -22.57 -4.51 -13.01
C LYS A 135 -21.76 -3.22 -12.86
N LYS A 136 -22.39 -2.12 -12.44
CA LYS A 136 -21.64 -0.94 -11.97
C LYS A 136 -20.59 -1.40 -10.95
N GLY A 137 -19.30 -1.24 -11.26
CA GLY A 137 -18.22 -1.65 -10.39
C GLY A 137 -18.09 -0.76 -9.15
N GLY A 138 -17.03 -1.01 -8.40
CA GLY A 138 -16.65 -0.20 -7.26
C GLY A 138 -15.75 0.98 -7.63
N ARG A 139 -15.05 1.49 -6.62
CA ARG A 139 -14.12 2.62 -6.74
C ARG A 139 -12.76 2.23 -6.19
N PHE A 140 -11.72 2.64 -6.90
CA PHE A 140 -10.34 2.56 -6.45
C PHE A 140 -9.60 3.88 -6.67
N VAL A 141 -8.42 4.04 -6.07
CA VAL A 141 -7.59 5.23 -6.25
C VAL A 141 -6.12 4.83 -6.32
N LEU A 142 -5.34 5.57 -7.11
CA LEU A 142 -3.89 5.46 -7.12
C LEU A 142 -3.30 6.60 -6.30
N GLN A 143 -2.29 6.28 -5.50
CA GLN A 143 -1.62 7.22 -4.60
C GLN A 143 -0.11 7.15 -4.74
N VAL A 144 0.56 8.27 -4.50
CA VAL A 144 2.01 8.36 -4.27
C VAL A 144 2.20 9.09 -2.94
N GLU A 145 3.01 8.56 -2.04
CA GLU A 145 3.21 9.13 -0.69
C GLU A 145 1.87 9.34 0.07
N GLY A 146 0.90 8.43 -0.14
CA GLY A 146 -0.45 8.51 0.45
C GLY A 146 -1.37 9.57 -0.16
N GLN A 147 -0.89 10.36 -1.13
CA GLN A 147 -1.67 11.38 -1.82
C GLN A 147 -2.24 10.84 -3.13
N PRO A 148 -3.56 10.99 -3.39
CA PRO A 148 -4.16 10.60 -4.66
C PRO A 148 -3.50 11.32 -5.85
N ILE A 149 -3.05 10.55 -6.84
CA ILE A 149 -2.53 11.10 -8.11
C ILE A 149 -3.63 11.34 -9.15
N CYS A 150 -4.84 10.89 -8.83
CA CYS A 150 -6.08 11.05 -9.57
C CYS A 150 -7.27 11.18 -8.61
N LYS A 151 -8.43 11.64 -9.11
CA LYS A 151 -9.69 11.45 -8.39
C LYS A 151 -9.99 9.94 -8.30
N PRO A 152 -10.68 9.45 -7.26
CA PRO A 152 -11.11 8.07 -7.21
C PRO A 152 -11.84 7.66 -8.49
N ILE A 153 -11.41 6.54 -9.04
CA ILE A 153 -11.82 6.01 -10.32
C ILE A 153 -13.00 5.09 -10.08
N GLN A 154 -14.10 5.34 -10.79
CA GLN A 154 -15.29 4.48 -10.79
C GLN A 154 -15.14 3.46 -11.92
N VAL A 155 -15.17 2.16 -11.59
CA VAL A 155 -15.28 1.11 -12.60
C VAL A 155 -16.72 1.11 -13.14
N PRO A 156 -16.92 1.24 -14.46
CA PRO A 156 -18.25 1.20 -15.06
C PRO A 156 -18.81 -0.22 -15.09
N ASP A 157 -20.08 -0.34 -15.44
CA ASP A 157 -20.61 -1.62 -15.93
C ASP A 157 -20.06 -1.86 -17.34
N THR A 158 -19.24 -2.88 -17.51
CA THR A 158 -18.63 -3.18 -18.82
C THR A 158 -19.44 -4.19 -19.63
N GLY A 159 -20.54 -4.72 -19.08
CA GLY A 159 -21.35 -5.76 -19.69
C GLY A 159 -20.89 -7.19 -19.38
N GLY A 160 -19.81 -7.38 -18.60
CA GLY A 160 -19.32 -8.68 -18.17
C GLY A 160 -17.84 -8.71 -17.78
N TRP A 161 -17.45 -9.72 -17.01
CA TRP A 161 -16.07 -9.94 -16.55
C TRP A 161 -15.06 -10.17 -17.69
N THR A 162 -15.53 -10.72 -18.82
CA THR A 162 -14.71 -10.95 -20.02
C THR A 162 -14.81 -9.80 -21.04
N GLN A 163 -15.18 -8.60 -20.60
CA GLN A 163 -15.31 -7.42 -21.45
C GLN A 163 -14.51 -6.27 -20.86
N LEU A 164 -13.25 -6.15 -21.27
CA LEU A 164 -12.42 -4.99 -20.90
C LEU A 164 -12.89 -3.72 -21.58
N GLN A 165 -13.04 -2.67 -20.78
CA GLN A 165 -13.20 -1.30 -21.26
C GLN A 165 -12.09 -0.43 -20.69
N LYS A 166 -11.51 0.41 -21.55
CA LYS A 166 -10.48 1.36 -21.15
C LYS A 166 -11.10 2.59 -20.51
N ILE A 167 -10.67 2.88 -19.29
CA ILE A 167 -10.94 4.14 -18.62
C ILE A 167 -9.66 4.95 -18.49
N GLN A 168 -9.78 6.27 -18.43
CA GLN A 168 -8.63 7.17 -18.39
C GLN A 168 -8.73 8.18 -17.25
N CYS A 169 -7.59 8.45 -16.63
CA CYS A 169 -7.39 9.62 -15.79
C CYS A 169 -6.31 10.51 -16.39
N LYS A 170 -6.67 11.75 -16.75
CA LYS A 170 -5.74 12.76 -17.27
C LYS A 170 -5.18 13.62 -16.15
N GLY A 171 -4.00 14.19 -16.36
CA GLY A 171 -3.43 15.16 -15.42
C GLY A 171 -2.67 14.54 -14.25
N VAL A 172 -2.31 13.26 -14.35
CA VAL A 172 -1.53 12.53 -13.33
C VAL A 172 -0.12 13.12 -13.30
N ARG A 173 0.27 13.72 -12.17
CA ARG A 173 1.61 14.35 -12.02
C ARG A 173 2.53 13.41 -11.26
N LEU A 174 3.67 13.09 -11.87
CA LEU A 174 4.70 12.25 -11.25
C LEU A 174 6.03 12.98 -11.22
N LYS A 175 6.79 12.81 -10.14
CA LYS A 175 8.16 13.32 -10.02
C LYS A 175 9.10 12.42 -10.82
N LYS A 176 10.26 12.92 -11.26
CA LYS A 176 11.32 12.06 -11.82
C LYS A 176 11.88 11.17 -10.71
N GLY A 177 12.26 9.94 -11.05
CA GLY A 177 12.93 9.03 -10.13
C GLY A 177 12.02 7.91 -9.64
N GLN A 178 12.57 7.09 -8.75
CA GLN A 178 11.86 5.98 -8.12
C GLN A 178 10.75 6.49 -7.20
N GLN A 179 9.55 5.93 -7.35
CA GLN A 179 8.36 6.17 -6.52
C GLN A 179 7.63 4.86 -6.26
N VAL A 180 6.83 4.82 -5.19
CA VAL A 180 5.86 3.73 -4.96
C VAL A 180 4.47 4.27 -5.29
N ILE A 181 3.81 3.62 -6.24
CA ILE A 181 2.40 3.84 -6.52
C ILE A 181 1.60 2.82 -5.72
N ARG A 182 0.63 3.28 -4.94
CA ARG A 182 -0.30 2.42 -4.20
C ARG A 182 -1.68 2.47 -4.84
N VAL A 183 -2.19 1.33 -5.28
CA VAL A 183 -3.59 1.17 -5.69
C VAL A 183 -4.38 0.79 -4.46
N VAL A 184 -5.48 1.49 -4.16
CA VAL A 184 -6.33 1.24 -2.99
C VAL A 184 -7.77 1.02 -3.42
N MET A 185 -8.35 -0.09 -2.99
CA MET A 185 -9.75 -0.45 -3.22
C MET A 185 -10.64 0.21 -2.15
N LEU A 186 -11.47 1.17 -2.56
CA LEU A 186 -12.19 2.07 -1.63
C LEU A 186 -13.60 1.60 -1.29
N GLU A 187 -14.34 1.14 -2.31
CA GLU A 187 -15.77 0.84 -2.21
C GLU A 187 -16.12 -0.23 -3.25
N GLN A 188 -16.81 -1.30 -2.86
CA GLN A 188 -17.26 -2.34 -3.78
C GLN A 188 -18.54 -1.92 -4.52
N GLY A 189 -18.72 -2.46 -5.73
CA GLY A 189 -19.98 -2.36 -6.46
C GLY A 189 -21.01 -3.43 -6.03
N PRO A 190 -22.22 -3.44 -6.60
CA PRO A 190 -23.27 -4.43 -6.30
C PRO A 190 -22.94 -5.87 -6.69
N SER A 191 -21.81 -6.11 -7.37
CA SER A 191 -21.28 -7.44 -7.64
C SER A 191 -20.37 -7.96 -6.52
N GLY A 192 -20.11 -7.18 -5.46
CA GLY A 192 -19.20 -7.54 -4.37
C GLY A 192 -17.72 -7.34 -4.67
N SER A 193 -17.39 -6.85 -5.87
CA SER A 193 -16.03 -6.55 -6.32
C SER A 193 -15.92 -5.07 -6.76
N ILE A 194 -14.71 -4.51 -6.74
CA ILE A 194 -14.43 -3.22 -7.40
C ILE A 194 -14.49 -3.41 -8.92
N GLY A 195 -13.94 -4.50 -9.42
CA GLY A 195 -13.80 -4.80 -10.84
C GLY A 195 -12.46 -5.46 -11.12
N ASP A 196 -12.35 -6.10 -12.27
CA ASP A 196 -11.08 -6.67 -12.72
C ASP A 196 -10.24 -5.54 -13.31
N ILE A 197 -8.92 -5.62 -13.14
CA ILE A 197 -7.98 -4.64 -13.67
C ILE A 197 -6.85 -5.40 -14.38
N ASP A 198 -6.64 -5.07 -15.66
CA ASP A 198 -5.57 -5.66 -16.50
C ASP A 198 -4.23 -4.97 -16.20
N TYR A 199 -4.13 -3.67 -16.48
CA TYR A 199 -2.89 -2.91 -16.27
C TYR A 199 -3.11 -1.42 -16.02
N PHE A 200 -2.01 -0.76 -15.65
CA PHE A 200 -1.86 0.70 -15.56
C PHE A 200 -0.88 1.19 -16.63
N HIS A 201 -1.36 1.94 -17.62
CA HIS A 201 -0.52 2.48 -18.69
C HIS A 201 -0.35 4.00 -18.55
N PHE A 202 0.88 4.41 -18.25
CA PHE A 202 1.25 5.81 -18.07
C PHE A 202 1.78 6.38 -19.39
N ILE A 203 0.97 7.21 -20.03
CA ILE A 203 1.26 7.83 -21.32
C ILE A 203 1.64 9.30 -21.04
N PRO A 204 2.80 9.80 -21.52
CA PRO A 204 3.14 11.21 -21.36
C PRO A 204 2.05 12.09 -21.95
N ALA A 205 1.61 13.11 -21.23
CA ALA A 205 0.72 14.10 -21.82
C ALA A 205 1.46 14.79 -22.96
N THR A 206 0.88 14.80 -24.16
CA THR A 206 1.37 15.67 -25.22
C THR A 206 1.20 17.11 -24.75
N SER A 207 2.23 17.94 -24.96
CA SER A 207 2.05 19.38 -24.81
C SER A 207 1.01 19.80 -25.84
N GLU A 208 -0.21 20.14 -25.42
CA GLU A 208 -1.10 20.88 -26.29
C GLU A 208 -0.35 22.15 -26.70
N SER A 209 -0.08 22.27 -28.00
CA SER A 209 0.42 23.51 -28.61
C SER A 209 -0.50 24.63 -28.13
N ARG A 210 0.00 25.51 -27.24
CA ARG A 210 -0.64 26.80 -27.03
C ARG A 210 -0.62 27.50 -28.38
N SER A 211 -1.74 27.46 -29.11
CA SER A 211 -1.92 28.32 -30.27
C SER A 211 -1.63 29.74 -29.80
N PRO A 212 -0.66 30.46 -30.40
CA PRO A 212 -0.49 31.86 -30.11
C PRO A 212 -1.81 32.54 -30.50
N VAL A 213 -2.44 33.20 -29.52
CA VAL A 213 -3.56 34.09 -29.79
C VAL A 213 -2.99 35.23 -30.65
N PRO A 214 -3.41 35.42 -31.90
CA PRO A 214 -3.00 36.60 -32.65
C PRO A 214 -3.58 37.85 -31.95
N PHE A 215 -2.71 38.82 -31.68
CA PHE A 215 -3.09 40.17 -31.28
C PHE A 215 -3.60 40.97 -32.47
#